data_AF-A0A7Y6PKX1-F1
#
_entry.id   AF-A0A7Y6PKX1-F1
#
_cell.length_a   1.000
_cell.length_b   1.000
_cell.length_c   1.000
_cell.angle_alpha   90.00
_cell.angle_beta   90.00
_cell.angle_gamma   90.00
#
_symmetry.space_group_name_H-M   'P 1'
#
loop_
_entity.id
_entity.type
_entity.pdbx_description
1 polymer ?
#
loop_
_entity_poly.entity_id
_entity_poly.type
_entity_poly.pdbx_seq_one_letter_code
_entity_poly.pdbx_strand_id
1 'polypeptide(L)'
;MSGILSNSLENSVDATRGQPLAARILARKDELEDALAELGPYENIERVAIETALATVYLLITGDLAHPSDVVARDLNRWLERNKHLAQDITRRQRAARMARAA
;
A
#
# COMPACT_ATOMS: atom_id res chain seq x y z
N MET A 1 30.15 13.63 2.83
CA MET A 1 28.94 14.31 3.35
C MET A 1 27.74 13.93 2.50
N SER A 2 26.92 12.96 2.94
CA SER A 2 25.52 12.81 2.51
C SER A 2 24.87 11.72 3.38
N GLY A 3 24.33 12.10 4.54
CA GLY A 3 23.86 11.14 5.55
C GLY A 3 22.57 11.53 6.26
N ILE A 4 21.79 12.48 5.74
CA ILE A 4 20.69 13.09 6.51
C ILE A 4 19.34 13.08 5.78
N LEU A 5 19.25 12.68 4.50
CA LEU A 5 17.97 12.73 3.77
C LEU A 5 17.15 11.43 3.79
N SER A 6 17.73 10.30 4.21
CA SER A 6 17.01 9.00 4.22
C SER A 6 16.00 8.85 5.37
N ASN A 7 16.13 9.61 6.46
CA ASN A 7 15.28 9.44 7.65
C ASN A 7 13.88 10.08 7.53
N SER A 8 13.62 10.94 6.56
CA SER A 8 12.35 11.70 6.46
C SER A 8 11.36 11.16 5.42
N LEU A 9 11.69 10.05 4.74
CA LEU A 9 10.86 9.43 3.70
C LEU A 9 10.39 8.01 4.08
N GLU A 10 10.48 7.64 5.36
CA GLU A 10 9.92 6.37 5.82
C GLU A 10 8.46 6.53 6.24
N ASN A 11 7.58 5.73 5.63
CA ASN A 11 6.19 5.57 6.10
C ASN A 11 6.21 5.09 7.55
N SER A 12 5.61 5.86 8.44
CA SER A 12 5.78 5.71 9.89
C SER A 12 5.10 4.46 10.48
N VAL A 13 4.21 3.78 9.74
CA VAL A 13 3.31 2.73 10.29
C VAL A 13 3.27 1.47 9.42
N ASP A 14 4.27 1.28 8.57
CA ASP A 14 4.30 0.18 7.60
C ASP A 14 4.98 -1.06 8.18
N ALA A 15 4.30 -2.22 8.17
CA ALA A 15 4.88 -3.49 8.60
C ALA A 15 6.07 -3.93 7.72
N THR A 16 6.21 -3.33 6.54
CA THR A 16 7.32 -3.54 5.61
C THR A 16 8.47 -2.54 5.79
N ARG A 17 8.50 -1.80 6.91
CA ARG A 17 9.58 -0.86 7.24
C ARG A 17 10.95 -1.54 7.16
N GLY A 18 11.91 -0.89 6.49
CA GLY A 18 13.25 -1.42 6.23
C GLY A 18 13.37 -2.28 4.96
N GLN A 19 12.26 -2.62 4.29
CA GLN A 19 12.30 -3.28 2.99
C GLN A 19 12.55 -2.27 1.85
N PRO A 20 13.07 -2.73 0.69
CA PRO A 20 13.22 -1.89 -0.49
C PRO A 20 11.87 -1.29 -0.92
N LEU A 21 11.86 -0.03 -1.38
CA LEU A 21 10.64 0.70 -1.78
C LEU A 21 9.75 -0.12 -2.72
N ALA A 22 10.34 -0.78 -3.72
CA ALA A 22 9.60 -1.63 -4.65
C ALA A 22 8.82 -2.75 -3.95
N ALA A 23 9.45 -3.46 -3.00
CA ALA A 23 8.79 -4.53 -2.25
C ALA A 23 7.61 -4.00 -1.44
N ARG A 24 7.77 -2.82 -0.82
CA ARG A 24 6.73 -2.17 -0.02
C ARG A 24 5.54 -1.74 -0.88
N ILE A 25 5.81 -1.20 -2.07
CA ILE A 25 4.79 -0.81 -3.05
C ILE A 25 4.00 -2.01 -3.54
N LEU A 26 4.70 -3.08 -3.94
CA LEU A 26 4.07 -4.30 -4.45
C LEU A 26 3.23 -4.96 -3.36
N ALA A 27 3.78 -5.13 -2.15
CA ALA A 27 3.03 -5.67 -1.02
C ALA A 27 1.76 -4.87 -0.74
N ARG A 28 1.86 -3.53 -0.73
CA ARG A 28 0.70 -2.68 -0.46
C ARG A 28 -0.32 -2.67 -1.60
N LYS A 29 0.12 -2.76 -2.85
CA LYS A 29 -0.77 -2.94 -4.01
C LYS A 29 -1.55 -4.24 -3.87
N ASP A 30 -0.87 -5.35 -3.58
CA ASP A 30 -1.49 -6.66 -3.47
C ASP A 30 -2.51 -6.70 -2.31
N GLU A 31 -2.18 -6.10 -1.16
CA GLU A 31 -3.14 -5.94 -0.05
C GLU A 31 -4.42 -5.19 -0.45
N LEU A 32 -4.31 -4.16 -1.30
CA LEU A 32 -5.44 -3.38 -1.78
C LEU A 32 -6.26 -4.14 -2.83
N GLU A 33 -5.62 -4.93 -3.69
CA GLU A 33 -6.31 -5.82 -4.64
C GLU A 33 -7.11 -6.90 -3.91
N ASP A 34 -6.51 -7.54 -2.91
CA ASP A 34 -7.18 -8.51 -2.05
C ASP A 34 -8.35 -7.88 -1.31
N ALA A 35 -8.17 -6.66 -0.78
CA ALA A 35 -9.23 -5.95 -0.11
C ALA A 35 -10.40 -5.62 -1.05
N LEU A 36 -10.12 -5.20 -2.29
CA LEU A 36 -11.14 -4.90 -3.30
C LEU A 36 -11.96 -6.14 -3.68
N ALA A 37 -11.32 -7.30 -3.78
CA ALA A 37 -11.97 -8.58 -4.07
C ALA A 37 -12.95 -9.02 -2.97
N GLU A 38 -12.68 -8.62 -1.72
CA GLU A 38 -13.46 -9.00 -0.54
C GLU A 38 -14.54 -7.97 -0.17
N LEU A 39 -14.57 -6.82 -0.86
CA LEU A 39 -15.60 -5.80 -0.63
C LEU A 39 -16.98 -6.31 -1.01
N GLY A 40 -17.91 -6.21 -0.06
CA GLY A 40 -19.32 -6.47 -0.26
C GLY A 40 -19.99 -5.47 -1.21
N PRO A 41 -21.24 -5.76 -1.60
CA PRO A 41 -21.96 -4.97 -2.61
C PRO A 41 -22.36 -3.56 -2.16
N TYR A 42 -22.29 -3.25 -0.85
CA TYR A 42 -22.72 -1.97 -0.29
C TYR A 42 -21.55 -1.07 0.15
N GLU A 43 -20.30 -1.51 -0.02
CA GLU A 43 -19.09 -0.79 0.41
C GLU A 43 -18.55 0.10 -0.72
N ASN A 44 -19.42 0.94 -1.29
CA ASN A 44 -19.12 1.71 -2.50
C ASN A 44 -18.06 2.80 -2.27
N ILE A 45 -18.01 3.40 -1.08
CA ILE A 45 -17.03 4.44 -0.75
C ILE A 45 -15.62 3.83 -0.67
N GLU A 46 -15.50 2.71 0.03
CA GLU A 46 -14.26 1.95 0.17
C GLU A 46 -13.79 1.44 -1.20
N ARG A 47 -14.72 0.94 -2.03
CA ARG A 47 -14.44 0.50 -3.40
C ARG A 47 -13.78 1.59 -4.22
N VAL A 48 -14.43 2.76 -4.30
CA VAL A 48 -13.90 3.91 -5.06
C VAL A 48 -12.55 4.37 -4.52
N ALA A 49 -12.38 4.39 -3.19
CA ALA A 49 -11.11 4.79 -2.58
C ALA A 49 -9.97 3.82 -2.94
N ILE A 50 -10.22 2.52 -2.88
CA ILE A 50 -9.24 1.48 -3.21
C ILE A 50 -8.93 1.50 -4.71
N GLU A 51 -9.94 1.55 -5.58
CA GLU A 51 -9.77 1.63 -7.03
C GLU A 51 -8.96 2.86 -7.45
N THR A 52 -9.22 4.02 -6.82
CA THR A 52 -8.45 5.25 -7.06
C THR A 52 -6.98 5.10 -6.66
N ALA A 53 -6.73 4.48 -5.50
CA ALA A 53 -5.37 4.22 -5.03
C ALA A 53 -4.63 3.25 -5.98
N LEU A 54 -5.30 2.18 -6.43
CA LEU A 54 -4.76 1.21 -7.38
C LEU A 54 -4.49 1.83 -8.74
N ALA A 55 -5.43 2.61 -9.29
CA ALA A 55 -5.21 3.34 -10.55
C ALA A 55 -3.98 4.24 -10.47
N THR A 56 -3.80 4.94 -9.34
CA THR A 56 -2.62 5.80 -9.12
C THR A 56 -1.32 4.98 -9.08
N VAL A 57 -1.28 3.86 -8.36
CA VAL A 57 -0.05 3.06 -8.26
C VAL A 57 0.29 2.39 -9.60
N TYR A 58 -0.72 1.92 -10.34
CA TYR A 58 -0.52 1.34 -11.67
C TYR A 58 0.15 2.30 -12.65
N LEU A 59 -0.14 3.60 -12.57
CA LEU A 59 0.54 4.61 -13.40
C LEU A 59 2.02 4.78 -13.02
N LEU A 60 2.34 4.68 -11.73
CA LEU A 60 3.69 4.91 -11.21
C LEU A 60 4.63 3.70 -11.40
N ILE A 61 4.10 2.48 -11.44
CA ILE A 61 4.89 1.24 -11.53
C ILE A 61 5.25 0.82 -12.97
N THR A 62 5.02 1.69 -13.96
CA THR A 62 5.22 1.38 -15.39
C THR A 62 6.68 1.27 -15.84
N GLY A 63 7.65 1.55 -14.94
CA GLY A 63 9.09 1.54 -15.24
C GLY A 63 9.91 0.58 -14.38
N ASP A 64 11.25 0.72 -14.43
CA ASP A 64 12.16 -0.07 -13.59
C ASP A 64 12.00 0.30 -12.11
N LEU A 65 11.28 -0.54 -11.37
CA LEU A 65 11.09 -0.40 -9.93
C LEU A 65 12.35 -0.73 -9.12
N ALA A 66 13.34 -1.41 -9.69
CA ALA A 66 14.61 -1.65 -8.99
C ALA A 66 15.44 -0.36 -8.91
N HIS A 67 15.30 0.53 -9.90
CA HIS A 67 16.01 1.80 -9.97
C HIS A 67 15.08 2.95 -10.44
N PRO A 68 14.04 3.29 -9.65
CA PRO A 68 13.13 4.36 -10.01
C PRO A 68 13.87 5.70 -9.99
N SER A 69 13.47 6.63 -10.85
CA SER A 69 13.93 8.02 -10.74
C SER A 69 13.54 8.63 -9.39
N ASP A 70 14.30 9.60 -8.91
CA ASP A 70 14.03 10.24 -7.60
C ASP A 70 12.61 10.81 -7.49
N VAL A 71 12.05 11.31 -8.61
CA VAL A 71 10.68 11.82 -8.69
C VAL A 71 9.68 10.68 -8.45
N VAL A 72 9.83 9.57 -9.17
CA VAL A 72 8.96 8.39 -9.03
C VAL A 72 9.09 7.79 -7.63
N ALA A 73 10.31 7.67 -7.10
CA ALA A 73 10.55 7.17 -5.75
C ALA A 73 9.86 8.04 -4.67
N ARG A 74 9.86 9.37 -4.85
CA ARG A 74 9.17 10.29 -3.95
C ARG A 74 7.65 10.15 -4.04
N ASP A 75 7.11 10.03 -5.24
CA ASP A 75 5.67 9.90 -5.44
C ASP A 75 5.14 8.54 -4.96
N LEU A 76 5.91 7.46 -5.14
CA LEU A 76 5.62 6.15 -4.57
C LEU A 76 5.64 6.20 -3.03
N ASN A 77 6.62 6.86 -2.41
CA ASN A 77 6.63 7.03 -0.94
C ASN A 77 5.43 7.84 -0.43
N ARG A 78 5.06 8.92 -1.13
CA ARG A 78 3.85 9.70 -0.80
C ARG A 78 2.59 8.88 -0.95
N TRP A 79 2.53 8.04 -1.99
CA TRP A 79 1.42 7.14 -2.20
C TRP A 79 1.29 6.13 -1.05
N LEU A 80 2.39 5.53 -0.59
CA LEU A 80 2.37 4.62 0.57
C LEU A 80 1.83 5.32 1.82
N GLU A 81 2.34 6.51 2.11
CA GLU A 81 1.93 7.27 3.30
C GLU A 81 0.44 7.65 3.24
N ARG A 82 -0.02 8.12 2.08
CA ARG A 82 -1.42 8.53 1.89
C ARG A 82 -2.38 7.35 1.97
N ASN A 83 -1.99 6.16 1.51
CA ASN A 83 -2.90 5.03 1.37
C ASN A 83 -2.76 3.95 2.46
N LYS A 84 -1.91 4.15 3.48
CA LYS A 84 -1.66 3.17 4.56
C LYS A 84 -2.88 2.81 5.42
N HIS A 85 -3.90 3.66 5.42
CA HIS A 85 -5.11 3.47 6.22
C HIS A 85 -6.26 2.81 5.45
N LEU A 86 -6.18 2.77 4.12
CA LEU A 86 -7.18 2.10 3.31
C LEU A 86 -7.24 0.61 3.68
N ALA A 87 -8.43 0.02 3.55
CA ALA A 87 -8.67 -1.39 3.83
C ALA A 87 -8.35 -1.89 5.25
N GLN A 88 -7.95 -1.04 6.21
CA GLN A 88 -7.62 -1.50 7.56
C GLN A 88 -8.75 -2.30 8.22
N ASP A 89 -9.99 -1.88 8.06
CA ASP A 89 -11.15 -2.56 8.63
C ASP A 89 -11.52 -3.85 7.87
N ILE A 90 -11.19 -3.94 6.57
CA ILE A 90 -11.32 -5.17 5.79
C ILE A 90 -10.27 -6.19 6.29
N THR A 91 -9.01 -5.78 6.42
CA THR A 91 -7.92 -6.61 6.95
C THR A 91 -8.22 -7.10 8.37
N ARG A 92 -8.79 -6.25 9.23
CA ARG A 92 -9.21 -6.63 10.59
C ARG A 92 -10.31 -7.70 10.56
N ARG A 93 -11.36 -7.50 9.76
CA ARG A 93 -12.44 -8.49 9.58
C ARG A 93 -11.91 -9.83 9.08
N GLN A 94 -11.03 -9.82 8.08
CA GLN A 94 -10.39 -11.03 7.55
C GLN A 94 -9.59 -11.78 8.63
N ARG A 95 -8.79 -11.06 9.44
CA ARG A 95 -8.00 -11.67 10.51
C ARG A 95 -8.89 -12.31 11.56
N ALA A 96 -9.96 -11.65 11.96
CA ALA A 96 -10.95 -12.20 12.88
C ALA A 96 -11.64 -13.45 12.31
N ALA A 97 -12.06 -13.40 11.03
CA ALA A 97 -12.70 -14.54 10.36
C ALA A 97 -11.75 -15.75 10.21
N ARG A 98 -10.47 -15.52 9.91
CA ARG A 98 -9.45 -16.59 9.84
C ARG A 98 -9.22 -17.24 11.21
N MET A 99 -9.13 -16.45 12.27
CA MET A 99 -8.98 -16.96 13.64
C MET A 99 -10.19 -17.81 14.06
N ALA A 100 -11.40 -17.38 13.72
CA ALA A 100 -12.62 -18.12 14.04
C ALA A 100 -12.74 -19.47 13.31
N ARG A 101 -12.12 -19.63 12.13
CA ARG A 101 -12.11 -20.90 11.37
C ARG A 101 -11.04 -21.88 11.82
N ALA A 102 -10.05 -21.41 12.57
CA ALA A 102 -8.93 -22.21 13.06
C ALA A 102 -9.14 -22.72 14.51
N ALA A 103 -10.25 -22.35 15.13
CA ALA A 103 -10.71 -22.78 16.46
C ALA A 103 -11.77 -23.88 16.32
#